data_AF-A0A9D9NPA3-F1
#
_entry.id   AF-A0A9D9NPA3-F1
#
_cell.length_a   1.000
_cell.length_b   1.000
_cell.length_c   1.000
_cell.angle_alpha   90.00
_cell.angle_beta   90.00
_cell.angle_gamma   90.00
#
_symmetry.space_group_name_H-M   'P 1'
#
loop_
_entity.id
_entity.type
_entity.pdbx_description
1 polymer ?
#
loop_
_entity_poly.entity_id
_entity_poly.type
_entity_poly.pdbx_seq_one_letter_code
_entity_poly.pdbx_strand_id
1 'polypeptide(L)'
;MNRLTSILMVGFAITAVSCMKETTMENPVEKTTENNSIGTITKAEALNYLDRLLQDLYGVTKSGAPEYDKDNVEVLTKEELAITKAGATPVTGGLTDTVLYIVNFKDNNGYAVLSAMTSAANPVFCVTEAGQISPEDFMAADEYLQSISPIDEPVDYITDDPYFNDMGKIFVPAAILSKIYSGDLTIKLPDDEEEDGGNEQHTRLYDTVVVSKVGPFLETKWMQRSPFNDFLNNPDIPAGCVAIATAQILAYNEIAPKDSFDGHPYDWDLMKTVYNYRDINYKGSPEAQKLVSAFSKEVGKRENCRIRYRKKGSYGYDDGAKRTFKNYGYKNVHKYINFNKRTKEQVINQINRGLPVYIGAWDARFNGHSWVIDGLFVRNIYYASTGKLKEQQKMFHCNWGWNGTSDGYYIQGIFDTSERIDEDEIDTAPSDNYNPGNYVWHYRPITYSL
;
A
#
# COMPACT_ATOMS: atom_id res chain seq x y z
N MET A 1 -25.78 -47.01 38.40
CA MET A 1 -25.29 -47.68 39.63
C MET A 1 -23.80 -47.35 39.72
N ASN A 2 -23.26 -46.62 40.70
CA ASN A 2 -23.73 -46.14 42.02
C ASN A 2 -23.38 -44.63 42.16
N ARG A 3 -24.28 -43.71 42.58
CA ARG A 3 -24.53 -43.21 43.96
C ARG A 3 -23.24 -42.92 44.77
N LEU A 4 -22.85 -41.67 45.10
CA LEU A 4 -23.48 -40.65 46.00
C LEU A 4 -23.68 -41.20 47.43
N THR A 5 -23.36 -40.51 48.55
CA THR A 5 -23.34 -39.05 48.83
C THR A 5 -22.61 -38.73 50.15
N SER A 6 -21.99 -37.53 50.30
CA SER A 6 -22.05 -36.60 51.48
C SER A 6 -21.53 -37.03 52.90
N ILE A 7 -21.16 -36.16 53.88
CA ILE A 7 -20.89 -34.70 54.03
C ILE A 7 -20.22 -34.44 55.43
N LEU A 8 -19.52 -33.28 55.61
CA LEU A 8 -19.45 -32.36 56.79
C LEU A 8 -18.06 -31.96 57.38
N MET A 9 -18.03 -30.73 57.91
CA MET A 9 -16.91 -29.87 58.38
C MET A 9 -16.38 -30.14 59.80
N VAL A 10 -15.16 -29.66 60.10
CA VAL A 10 -14.72 -28.79 61.26
C VAL A 10 -13.17 -28.84 61.42
N GLY A 11 -12.40 -27.76 61.68
CA GLY A 11 -12.66 -26.32 61.50
C GLY A 11 -12.39 -25.38 62.69
N PHE A 12 -11.13 -25.03 63.05
CA PHE A 12 -10.78 -23.91 63.97
C PHE A 12 -9.34 -23.38 63.78
N ALA A 13 -9.11 -22.10 64.10
CA ALA A 13 -7.79 -21.44 64.09
C ALA A 13 -7.24 -21.22 65.51
N ILE A 14 -5.91 -21.11 65.66
CA ILE A 14 -5.22 -20.67 66.89
C ILE A 14 -4.22 -19.57 66.51
N THR A 15 -4.11 -18.54 67.37
CA THR A 15 -3.43 -17.27 67.10
C THR A 15 -2.22 -17.01 68.01
N ALA A 16 -1.47 -15.94 67.67
CA ALA A 16 -0.44 -15.25 68.46
C ALA A 16 0.94 -15.95 68.51
N VAL A 17 2.11 -15.27 68.60
CA VAL A 17 2.53 -13.85 68.81
C VAL A 17 3.76 -13.64 67.89
N SER A 18 4.12 -12.48 67.30
CA SER A 18 4.82 -11.37 67.98
C SER A 18 5.35 -10.27 67.03
N CYS A 19 5.52 -9.06 67.57
CA CYS A 19 6.36 -7.93 67.14
C CYS A 19 6.17 -7.29 65.74
N MET A 20 5.55 -6.10 65.76
CA MET A 20 5.57 -5.11 64.68
C MET A 20 6.95 -4.46 64.54
N LYS A 21 7.30 -4.07 63.31
CA LYS A 21 8.01 -2.82 63.02
C LYS A 21 7.35 -2.17 61.80
N GLU A 22 7.19 -0.86 61.86
CA GLU A 22 6.55 -0.08 60.81
C GLU A 22 7.33 -0.21 59.50
N THR A 23 6.62 -0.51 58.41
CA THR A 23 7.15 -0.39 57.05
C THR A 23 6.38 0.72 56.38
N THR A 24 7.07 1.76 55.94
CA THR A 24 6.51 2.82 55.09
C THR A 24 5.90 2.20 53.84
N MET A 25 4.68 2.62 53.48
CA MET A 25 4.09 2.22 52.21
C MET A 25 4.84 2.93 51.08
N GLU A 26 5.79 2.23 50.46
CA GLU A 26 6.25 2.59 49.13
C GLU A 26 5.11 2.27 48.13
N ASN A 27 4.77 3.23 47.30
CA ASN A 27 3.84 3.01 46.19
C ASN A 27 4.41 1.93 45.26
N PRO A 28 3.56 1.13 44.59
CA PRO A 28 4.05 0.27 43.52
C PRO A 28 4.74 1.16 42.48
N VAL A 29 6.01 0.89 42.22
CA VAL A 29 6.73 1.51 41.10
C VAL A 29 5.98 1.11 39.84
N GLU A 30 5.37 2.08 39.17
CA GLU A 30 4.87 1.89 37.82
C GLU A 30 6.03 1.36 36.98
N LYS A 31 5.81 0.21 36.32
CA LYS A 31 6.69 -0.19 35.23
C LYS A 31 6.54 0.86 34.14
N THR A 32 7.42 1.85 34.14
CA THR A 32 7.63 2.74 33.01
C THR A 32 7.88 1.87 31.80
N THR A 33 6.92 1.85 30.88
CA THR A 33 7.12 1.33 29.52
C THR A 33 8.41 1.92 28.98
N GLU A 34 9.30 1.05 28.48
CA GLU A 34 10.56 1.49 27.88
C GLU A 34 10.26 2.46 26.74
N ASN A 35 10.81 3.67 26.86
CA ASN A 35 10.75 4.64 25.78
C ASN A 35 11.66 4.13 24.66
N ASN A 36 11.07 3.46 23.66
CA ASN A 36 11.73 3.20 22.38
C ASN A 36 12.30 4.52 21.86
N SER A 37 13.62 4.67 21.91
CA SER A 37 14.28 5.86 21.39
C SER A 37 14.05 5.91 19.88
N ILE A 38 13.35 6.96 19.43
CA ILE A 38 13.04 7.19 18.01
C ILE A 38 14.35 7.55 17.28
N GLY A 39 15.06 6.52 16.82
CA GLY A 39 16.35 6.64 16.17
C GLY A 39 16.23 6.97 14.69
N THR A 40 17.26 7.61 14.14
CA THR A 40 17.32 8.01 12.73
C THR A 40 18.28 7.12 11.94
N ILE A 41 17.79 6.45 10.90
CA ILE A 41 18.61 5.77 9.89
C ILE A 41 19.37 6.85 9.11
N THR A 42 20.69 6.73 9.01
CA THR A 42 21.50 7.73 8.29
C THR A 42 21.27 7.66 6.76
N LYS A 43 21.45 8.78 6.05
CA LYS A 43 21.39 8.80 4.56
C LYS A 43 22.25 7.70 3.95
N ALA A 44 23.49 7.53 4.41
CA ALA A 44 24.41 6.54 3.88
C ALA A 44 23.91 5.09 4.09
N GLU A 45 23.29 4.80 5.24
CA GLU A 45 22.70 3.51 5.52
C GLU A 45 21.46 3.26 4.66
N ALA A 46 20.53 4.22 4.60
CA ALA A 46 19.33 4.12 3.77
C ALA A 46 19.67 3.86 2.28
N LEU A 47 20.66 4.58 1.74
CA LEU A 47 21.14 4.37 0.38
C LEU A 47 21.77 2.98 0.15
N ASN A 48 22.44 2.40 1.14
CA ASN A 48 22.97 1.03 1.05
C ASN A 48 21.84 -0.03 0.99
N TYR A 49 20.71 0.19 1.67
CA TYR A 49 19.52 -0.67 1.47
C TYR A 49 18.92 -0.54 0.06
N LEU A 50 18.93 0.67 -0.51
CA LEU A 50 18.48 0.91 -1.89
C LEU A 50 19.41 0.27 -2.91
N ASP A 51 20.73 0.50 -2.85
CA ASP A 51 21.73 -0.13 -3.73
C ASP A 51 21.52 -1.66 -3.82
N ARG A 52 21.30 -2.31 -2.68
CA ARG A 52 21.04 -3.76 -2.59
C ARG A 52 19.70 -4.16 -3.19
N LEU A 53 18.64 -3.39 -2.93
CA LEU A 53 17.34 -3.67 -3.53
C LEU A 53 17.37 -3.50 -5.06
N LEU A 54 18.09 -2.51 -5.58
CA LEU A 54 18.32 -2.36 -7.01
C LEU A 54 19.11 -3.54 -7.57
N GLN A 55 20.17 -3.99 -6.90
CA GLN A 55 20.92 -5.18 -7.28
C GLN A 55 20.04 -6.45 -7.29
N ASP A 56 19.18 -6.63 -6.27
CA ASP A 56 18.27 -7.78 -6.19
C ASP A 56 17.15 -7.73 -7.24
N LEU A 57 16.64 -6.54 -7.59
CA LEU A 57 15.56 -6.35 -8.56
C LEU A 57 16.04 -6.44 -10.02
N TYR A 58 17.21 -5.88 -10.34
CA TYR A 58 17.71 -5.70 -11.70
C TYR A 58 18.95 -6.55 -12.04
N GLY A 59 19.58 -7.15 -11.03
CA GLY A 59 20.77 -8.00 -11.19
C GLY A 59 22.09 -7.26 -10.99
N VAL A 60 23.20 -8.01 -11.05
CA VAL A 60 24.56 -7.53 -10.74
C VAL A 60 25.18 -6.74 -11.90
N THR A 61 24.78 -7.03 -13.14
CA THR A 61 25.18 -6.28 -14.33
C THR A 61 24.31 -5.02 -14.44
N LYS A 62 24.90 -3.83 -14.25
CA LYS A 62 24.21 -2.52 -14.24
C LYS A 62 23.34 -2.18 -15.46
N SER A 63 23.38 -2.98 -16.53
CA SER A 63 22.54 -2.82 -17.72
C SER A 63 21.04 -2.95 -17.37
N GLY A 64 20.38 -1.80 -17.19
CA GLY A 64 18.94 -1.72 -16.90
C GLY A 64 18.56 -1.46 -15.43
N ALA A 65 19.53 -1.34 -14.53
CA ALA A 65 19.27 -0.81 -13.19
C ALA A 65 19.21 0.73 -13.24
N PRO A 66 18.26 1.40 -12.57
CA PRO A 66 18.20 2.85 -12.56
C PRO A 66 19.39 3.44 -11.79
N GLU A 67 19.97 4.53 -12.31
CA GLU A 67 21.04 5.27 -11.65
C GLU A 67 20.49 6.49 -10.90
N TYR A 68 21.16 6.90 -9.83
CA TYR A 68 20.92 8.17 -9.13
C TYR A 68 22.25 8.80 -8.70
N ASP A 69 22.17 10.03 -8.23
CA ASP A 69 23.26 10.74 -7.56
C ASP A 69 23.09 10.62 -6.03
N LYS A 70 24.13 10.17 -5.33
CA LYS A 70 24.10 9.93 -3.87
C LYS A 70 24.21 11.23 -3.06
N ASP A 71 24.69 12.29 -3.69
CA ASP A 71 24.79 13.61 -3.08
C ASP A 71 23.49 14.40 -3.27
N ASN A 72 22.84 14.27 -4.44
CA ASN A 72 21.53 14.86 -4.73
C ASN A 72 20.35 13.98 -4.27
N VAL A 73 20.18 13.87 -2.96
CA VAL A 73 19.06 13.16 -2.31
C VAL A 73 18.23 14.18 -1.55
N GLU A 74 16.94 14.25 -1.87
CA GLU A 74 15.99 15.13 -1.20
C GLU A 74 15.59 14.55 0.17
N VAL A 75 15.20 15.43 1.07
CA VAL A 75 14.91 15.10 2.47
C VAL A 75 13.58 15.71 2.85
N LEU A 76 12.69 14.92 3.46
CA LEU A 76 11.49 15.41 4.10
C LEU A 76 11.68 15.35 5.63
N THR A 77 11.54 16.50 6.27
CA THR A 77 11.66 16.66 7.72
C THR A 77 10.28 16.71 8.38
N LYS A 78 10.22 16.48 9.70
CA LYS A 78 8.95 16.58 10.44
C LYS A 78 8.40 18.01 10.46
N GLU A 79 9.25 19.03 10.39
CA GLU A 79 8.84 20.43 10.46
C GLU A 79 8.08 20.90 9.21
N GLU A 80 8.30 20.22 8.07
CA GLU A 80 7.58 20.46 6.82
C GLU A 80 6.18 19.82 6.81
N LEU A 81 5.92 18.89 7.73
CA LEU A 81 4.63 18.19 7.86
C LEU A 81 3.66 18.96 8.76
N ALA A 82 2.46 19.21 8.23
CA ALA A 82 1.34 19.77 8.97
C ALA A 82 0.90 18.92 10.17
N ILE A 83 1.19 17.61 10.19
CA ILE A 83 0.91 16.73 11.34
C ILE A 83 1.60 17.17 12.65
N THR A 84 2.62 18.02 12.58
CA THR A 84 3.29 18.57 13.77
C THR A 84 2.59 19.80 14.37
N LYS A 85 1.54 20.31 13.73
CA LYS A 85 0.80 21.50 14.18
C LYS A 85 -0.17 21.16 15.31
N ALA A 86 -0.39 22.11 16.21
CA ALA A 86 -1.33 21.96 17.32
C ALA A 86 -2.76 21.65 16.80
N GLY A 87 -3.32 20.52 17.22
CA GLY A 87 -4.65 20.04 16.81
C GLY A 87 -4.65 18.99 15.69
N ALA A 88 -3.49 18.62 15.13
CA ALA A 88 -3.38 17.46 14.23
C ALA A 88 -3.56 16.12 14.96
N THR A 89 -3.85 15.03 14.22
CA THR A 89 -3.93 13.70 14.83
C THR A 89 -2.54 13.25 15.30
N PRO A 90 -2.37 12.74 16.55
CA PRO A 90 -1.08 12.24 17.02
C PRO A 90 -0.53 11.11 16.15
N VAL A 91 0.77 11.13 15.86
CA VAL A 91 1.49 9.99 15.26
C VAL A 91 1.74 8.94 16.33
N THR A 92 1.27 7.71 16.12
CA THR A 92 1.64 6.57 16.95
C THR A 92 3.15 6.32 16.82
N GLY A 93 3.87 6.20 17.93
CA GLY A 93 5.34 6.01 17.92
C GLY A 93 6.19 7.25 17.61
N GLY A 94 5.58 8.40 17.26
CA GLY A 94 6.28 9.67 17.01
C GLY A 94 7.10 9.75 15.71
N LEU A 95 7.74 10.90 15.47
CA LEU A 95 8.57 11.18 14.27
C LEU A 95 9.99 11.63 14.64
N THR A 96 10.97 11.12 13.91
CA THR A 96 12.34 11.64 13.82
C THR A 96 12.38 13.03 13.15
N ASP A 97 13.46 13.80 13.35
CA ASP A 97 13.64 15.10 12.67
C ASP A 97 13.63 14.95 11.14
N THR A 98 14.35 13.95 10.62
CA THR A 98 14.29 13.49 9.23
C THR A 98 13.29 12.34 9.13
N VAL A 99 12.27 12.43 8.27
CA VAL A 99 11.22 11.41 8.12
C VAL A 99 11.47 10.53 6.89
N LEU A 100 11.78 11.14 5.74
CA LEU A 100 12.07 10.44 4.49
C LEU A 100 13.36 10.94 3.82
N TYR A 101 13.99 10.02 3.10
CA TYR A 101 14.89 10.33 1.98
C TYR A 101 14.18 10.03 0.67
N ILE A 102 14.27 10.96 -0.29
CA ILE A 102 13.67 10.86 -1.62
C ILE A 102 14.80 10.84 -2.66
N VAL A 103 14.83 9.78 -3.48
CA VAL A 103 15.88 9.53 -4.46
C VAL A 103 15.24 9.49 -5.85
N ASN A 104 15.37 10.57 -6.61
CA ASN A 104 14.95 10.61 -8.00
C ASN A 104 16.03 9.98 -8.90
N PHE A 105 15.64 9.04 -9.76
CA PHE A 105 16.56 8.40 -10.71
C PHE A 105 16.82 9.30 -11.92
N LYS A 106 17.99 9.11 -12.55
CA LYS A 106 18.39 9.83 -13.76
C LYS A 106 17.42 9.56 -14.90
N ASP A 107 17.35 10.53 -15.82
CA ASP A 107 16.56 10.46 -17.06
C ASP A 107 15.07 10.17 -16.85
N ASN A 108 14.52 10.54 -15.67
CA ASN A 108 13.12 10.34 -15.28
C ASN A 108 12.70 8.85 -15.21
N ASN A 109 13.66 7.94 -15.00
CA ASN A 109 13.45 6.49 -14.86
C ASN A 109 12.91 6.09 -13.46
N GLY A 110 12.05 6.91 -12.87
CA GLY A 110 11.42 6.67 -11.58
C GLY A 110 12.15 7.30 -10.40
N TYR A 111 11.79 6.81 -9.22
CA TYR A 111 12.29 7.27 -7.93
C TYR A 111 12.23 6.15 -6.88
N ALA A 112 12.93 6.34 -5.77
CA ALA A 112 12.76 5.54 -4.56
C ALA A 112 12.44 6.44 -3.36
N VAL A 113 11.60 5.94 -2.47
CA VAL A 113 11.23 6.59 -1.20
C VAL A 113 11.74 5.73 -0.06
N LEU A 114 12.50 6.30 0.86
CA LEU A 114 13.14 5.60 1.95
C LEU A 114 12.77 6.23 3.29
N SER A 115 12.41 5.43 4.27
CA SER A 115 12.28 5.87 5.67
C SER A 115 13.64 6.24 6.25
N ALA A 116 13.65 7.31 7.04
CA ALA A 116 14.75 7.67 7.92
C ALA A 116 14.51 7.22 9.38
N MET A 117 13.43 6.50 9.68
CA MET A 117 13.08 6.05 11.04
C MET A 117 13.62 4.63 11.30
N THR A 118 14.35 4.40 12.40
CA THR A 118 14.89 3.07 12.75
C THR A 118 13.82 2.03 13.08
N SER A 119 12.59 2.47 13.38
CA SER A 119 11.42 1.59 13.49
C SER A 119 11.02 0.94 12.16
N ALA A 120 11.49 1.44 11.02
CA ALA A 120 11.28 0.80 9.72
C ALA A 120 12.11 -0.48 9.58
N ALA A 121 11.44 -1.64 9.69
CA ALA A 121 12.05 -2.94 9.42
C ALA A 121 12.73 -2.99 8.04
N ASN A 122 12.10 -2.36 7.04
CA ASN A 122 12.67 -2.10 5.73
C ASN A 122 12.59 -0.59 5.44
N PRO A 123 13.71 0.13 5.26
CA PRO A 123 13.64 1.56 4.97
C PRO A 123 13.12 1.83 3.56
N VAL A 124 13.39 1.00 2.55
CA VAL A 124 12.91 1.29 1.18
C VAL A 124 11.42 0.94 1.03
N PHE A 125 10.58 1.97 0.99
CA PHE A 125 9.13 1.85 0.81
C PHE A 125 8.76 1.46 -0.63
N CYS A 126 9.39 2.10 -1.61
CA CYS A 126 9.18 1.78 -3.02
C CYS A 126 10.42 2.05 -3.89
N VAL A 127 10.41 1.40 -5.06
CA VAL A 127 11.29 1.67 -6.21
C VAL A 127 10.40 1.69 -7.45
N THR A 128 10.29 2.84 -8.11
CA THR A 128 9.44 3.04 -9.29
C THR A 128 10.24 3.04 -10.59
N GLU A 129 9.55 2.84 -11.72
CA GLU A 129 10.12 2.65 -13.06
C GLU A 129 10.10 3.94 -13.91
N ALA A 130 9.22 4.89 -13.60
CA ALA A 130 9.08 6.15 -14.35
C ALA A 130 8.48 7.29 -13.52
N GLY A 131 8.92 8.51 -13.83
CA GLY A 131 8.51 9.74 -13.15
C GLY A 131 9.48 10.20 -12.08
N GLN A 132 9.09 11.23 -11.34
CA GLN A 132 9.79 11.82 -10.21
C GLN A 132 8.78 12.12 -9.10
N ILE A 133 9.26 12.34 -7.88
CA ILE A 133 8.47 12.78 -6.72
C ILE A 133 9.32 13.75 -5.89
N SER A 134 8.72 14.75 -5.25
CA SER A 134 9.44 15.72 -4.40
C SER A 134 8.87 15.78 -2.97
N PRO A 135 9.56 16.43 -2.01
CA PRO A 135 9.01 16.70 -0.68
C PRO A 135 7.63 17.37 -0.71
N GLU A 136 7.38 18.28 -1.67
CA GLU A 136 6.10 18.98 -1.81
C GLU A 136 4.92 18.03 -2.14
N ASP A 137 5.15 16.94 -2.89
CA ASP A 137 4.12 15.92 -3.12
C ASP A 137 3.71 15.23 -1.81
N PHE A 138 4.66 15.03 -0.89
CA PHE A 138 4.40 14.51 0.46
C PHE A 138 3.76 15.56 1.37
N MET A 139 4.18 16.82 1.31
CA MET A 139 3.57 17.91 2.07
C MET A 139 2.10 18.11 1.68
N ALA A 140 1.79 18.06 0.38
CA ALA A 140 0.42 18.11 -0.11
C ALA A 140 -0.41 16.89 0.35
N ALA A 141 0.19 15.70 0.32
CA ALA A 141 -0.45 14.49 0.83
C ALA A 141 -0.70 14.54 2.35
N ASP A 142 0.22 15.12 3.13
CA ASP A 142 0.03 15.33 4.56
C ASP A 142 -1.05 16.37 4.84
N GLU A 143 -1.02 17.54 4.19
CA GLU A 143 -2.08 18.54 4.33
C GLU A 143 -3.46 17.93 4.05
N TYR A 144 -3.55 17.06 3.04
CA TYR A 144 -4.74 16.29 2.71
C TYR A 144 -5.16 15.25 3.79
N LEU A 145 -4.21 14.61 4.47
CA LEU A 145 -4.47 13.68 5.58
C LEU A 145 -4.87 14.42 6.87
N GLN A 146 -4.24 15.58 7.14
CA GLN A 146 -4.55 16.43 8.30
C GLN A 146 -5.80 17.31 8.10
N SER A 147 -6.34 17.42 6.88
CA SER A 147 -7.56 18.21 6.62
C SER A 147 -8.84 17.62 7.24
N ILE A 148 -8.71 16.60 8.10
CA ILE A 148 -9.81 15.88 8.73
C ILE A 148 -9.75 16.15 10.23
N SER A 149 -10.77 16.81 10.74
CA SER A 149 -11.06 16.79 12.17
C SER A 149 -11.46 15.37 12.57
N PRO A 150 -11.08 14.87 13.77
CA PRO A 150 -11.68 13.67 14.34
C PRO A 150 -13.20 13.74 14.17
N ILE A 151 -13.78 12.68 13.63
CA ILE A 151 -15.19 12.68 13.26
C ILE A 151 -16.01 12.49 14.56
N ASP A 152 -16.51 13.60 15.12
CA ASP A 152 -17.29 13.63 16.36
C ASP A 152 -18.66 12.92 16.26
N GLU A 153 -19.15 12.64 15.05
CA GLU A 153 -20.40 11.90 14.82
C GLU A 153 -20.17 10.76 13.81
N PRO A 154 -20.55 9.50 14.12
CA PRO A 154 -20.44 8.41 13.16
C PRO A 154 -21.14 8.79 11.86
N VAL A 155 -20.45 8.64 10.73
CA VAL A 155 -20.95 9.06 9.41
C VAL A 155 -22.20 8.23 9.08
N ASP A 156 -23.36 8.77 9.44
CA ASP A 156 -24.64 8.10 9.20
C ASP A 156 -24.81 7.97 7.69
N TYR A 157 -24.90 6.72 7.24
CA TYR A 157 -24.75 6.39 5.83
C TYR A 157 -25.96 6.91 5.02
N ILE A 158 -25.78 6.95 3.70
CA ILE A 158 -26.84 7.17 2.70
C ILE A 158 -27.27 8.64 2.53
N THR A 159 -26.41 9.41 1.86
CA THR A 159 -26.92 10.04 0.61
C THR A 159 -26.81 9.00 -0.51
N ASP A 160 -27.73 9.01 -1.48
CA ASP A 160 -27.80 7.97 -2.55
C ASP A 160 -26.56 7.90 -3.48
N ASP A 161 -25.60 8.82 -3.33
CA ASP A 161 -24.39 8.91 -4.15
C ASP A 161 -23.26 9.65 -3.40
N PRO A 162 -22.57 9.00 -2.43
CA PRO A 162 -21.40 9.62 -1.81
C PRO A 162 -20.33 9.91 -2.87
N TYR A 163 -19.84 11.15 -2.86
CA TYR A 163 -18.89 11.69 -3.83
C TYR A 163 -17.52 11.02 -3.70
N PHE A 164 -17.30 9.92 -4.41
CA PHE A 164 -15.93 9.41 -4.56
C PHE A 164 -15.11 10.37 -5.42
N ASN A 165 -13.87 10.61 -4.99
CA ASN A 165 -12.90 11.42 -5.71
C ASN A 165 -11.67 10.58 -6.03
N ASP A 166 -11.22 10.57 -7.29
CA ASP A 166 -9.92 9.99 -7.62
C ASP A 166 -8.84 10.97 -7.19
N MET A 167 -8.02 10.58 -6.21
CA MET A 167 -6.90 11.40 -5.75
C MET A 167 -5.85 11.60 -6.85
N GLY A 168 -5.72 10.65 -7.78
CA GLY A 168 -4.59 10.63 -8.69
C GLY A 168 -3.26 10.52 -7.93
N LYS A 169 -2.20 11.15 -8.46
CA LYS A 169 -0.80 10.90 -8.07
C LYS A 169 -0.50 11.09 -6.57
N ILE A 170 -1.20 12.00 -5.89
CA ILE A 170 -1.07 12.25 -4.44
C ILE A 170 -1.47 11.05 -3.56
N PHE A 171 -2.18 10.05 -4.11
CA PHE A 171 -2.49 8.80 -3.40
C PHE A 171 -1.23 8.05 -2.95
N VAL A 172 -0.18 8.00 -3.77
CA VAL A 172 1.05 7.26 -3.44
C VAL A 172 1.76 7.82 -2.19
N PRO A 173 2.11 9.12 -2.12
CA PRO A 173 2.66 9.69 -0.90
C PRO A 173 1.66 9.62 0.27
N ALA A 174 0.35 9.77 0.06
CA ALA A 174 -0.65 9.65 1.12
C ALA A 174 -0.71 8.22 1.73
N ALA A 175 -0.56 7.17 0.92
CA ALA A 175 -0.50 5.79 1.41
C ALA A 175 0.78 5.52 2.22
N ILE A 176 1.94 6.05 1.76
CA ILE A 176 3.21 5.95 2.49
C ILE A 176 3.13 6.68 3.84
N LEU A 177 2.64 7.93 3.86
CA LEU A 177 2.46 8.70 5.09
C LEU A 177 1.44 8.06 6.03
N SER A 178 0.32 7.52 5.52
CA SER A 178 -0.64 6.76 6.33
C SER A 178 0.02 5.63 7.12
N LYS A 179 0.98 4.93 6.49
CA LYS A 179 1.71 3.84 7.16
C LYS A 179 2.70 4.37 8.20
N ILE A 180 3.41 5.47 7.92
CA ILE A 180 4.28 6.15 8.90
C ILE A 180 3.46 6.63 10.11
N TYR A 181 2.30 7.22 9.89
CA TYR A 181 1.46 7.79 10.95
C TYR A 181 0.78 6.74 11.83
N SER A 182 0.56 5.51 11.30
CA SER A 182 0.13 4.36 12.10
C SER A 182 1.18 3.87 13.10
N GLY A 183 2.44 4.31 13.02
CA GLY A 183 3.52 3.92 13.94
C GLY A 183 4.08 2.52 13.73
N ASP A 184 3.26 1.59 13.22
CA ASP A 184 3.70 0.26 12.80
C ASP A 184 4.53 0.32 11.51
N LEU A 185 5.78 0.75 11.65
CA LEU A 185 6.84 0.49 10.68
C LEU A 185 7.55 -0.86 10.98
N THR A 186 7.12 -1.54 12.04
CA THR A 186 7.75 -2.70 12.68
C THR A 186 6.96 -4.00 12.50
N ILE A 187 7.44 -4.91 11.65
CA ILE A 187 7.24 -6.33 12.02
C ILE A 187 8.00 -6.53 13.33
N LYS A 188 7.31 -6.97 14.39
CA LYS A 188 7.94 -7.29 15.69
C LYS A 188 9.16 -8.16 15.44
N LEU A 189 10.33 -7.66 15.82
CA LEU A 189 11.56 -8.44 15.81
C LEU A 189 11.37 -9.64 16.76
N PRO A 190 11.93 -10.82 16.45
CA PRO A 190 12.11 -11.85 17.47
C PRO A 190 12.97 -11.27 18.61
N ASP A 191 12.64 -11.65 19.85
CA ASP A 191 13.17 -11.04 21.08
C ASP A 191 14.70 -10.91 21.11
N ASP A 192 15.16 -9.85 21.79
CA ASP A 192 16.49 -9.27 21.67
C ASP A 192 17.67 -10.14 22.14
N GLU A 193 18.85 -9.87 21.57
CA GLU A 193 20.10 -9.87 22.33
C GLU A 193 20.83 -8.55 22.02
N GLU A 194 21.07 -7.73 23.05
CA GLU A 194 21.88 -6.51 22.93
C GLU A 194 23.31 -6.88 22.49
N GLU A 195 23.81 -6.28 21.40
CA GLU A 195 25.23 -6.40 21.05
C GLU A 195 26.01 -5.19 21.59
N ASP A 196 26.89 -5.47 22.56
CA ASP A 196 27.75 -4.50 23.24
C ASP A 196 28.64 -3.70 22.25
N GLY A 197 29.03 -2.49 22.64
CA GLY A 197 29.55 -1.45 21.75
C GLY A 197 30.83 -1.81 20.99
N GLY A 198 30.68 -2.29 19.74
CA GLY A 198 31.76 -2.54 18.79
C GLY A 198 32.01 -1.37 17.84
N ASN A 199 33.11 -0.63 18.04
CA ASN A 199 33.47 0.55 17.24
C ASN A 199 34.24 0.17 15.95
N GLU A 200 33.55 -0.24 14.88
CA GLU A 200 34.18 -0.56 13.57
C GLU A 200 33.51 0.07 12.34
N GLN A 201 34.29 0.20 11.26
CA GLN A 201 33.99 0.94 10.04
C GLN A 201 32.96 0.24 9.14
N HIS A 202 31.82 0.88 8.87
CA HIS A 202 30.85 0.57 7.80
C HIS A 202 30.75 -0.92 7.40
N THR A 203 30.62 -1.79 8.41
CA THR A 203 30.47 -3.22 8.20
C THR A 203 29.09 -3.53 7.63
N ARG A 204 29.07 -4.46 6.67
CA ARG A 204 27.89 -4.94 5.95
C ARG A 204 26.85 -5.45 6.96
N LEU A 205 25.82 -4.66 7.31
CA LEU A 205 24.86 -5.03 8.37
C LEU A 205 23.98 -6.25 8.01
N TYR A 206 23.55 -6.34 6.75
CA TYR A 206 22.62 -7.38 6.29
C TYR A 206 23.12 -8.16 5.08
N ASP A 207 22.45 -9.27 4.79
CA ASP A 207 22.57 -10.05 3.56
C ASP A 207 21.20 -10.29 2.92
N THR A 208 21.16 -10.40 1.59
CA THR A 208 19.92 -10.61 0.83
C THR A 208 20.01 -11.85 -0.03
N VAL A 209 18.90 -12.58 -0.13
CA VAL A 209 18.71 -13.71 -1.06
C VAL A 209 17.36 -13.56 -1.74
N VAL A 210 17.36 -13.36 -3.05
CA VAL A 210 16.13 -13.35 -3.86
C VAL A 210 15.49 -14.74 -3.81
N VAL A 211 14.23 -14.80 -3.36
CA VAL A 211 13.45 -16.04 -3.25
C VAL A 211 12.60 -16.25 -4.50
N SER A 212 11.93 -15.20 -4.97
CA SER A 212 11.10 -15.26 -6.18
C SER A 212 10.86 -13.87 -6.77
N LYS A 213 10.85 -13.78 -8.10
CA LYS A 213 10.32 -12.64 -8.84
C LYS A 213 9.28 -13.16 -9.84
N VAL A 214 8.05 -12.68 -9.74
CA VAL A 214 6.89 -13.11 -10.52
C VAL A 214 6.26 -11.86 -11.12
N GLY A 215 6.00 -11.85 -12.42
CA GLY A 215 5.61 -10.63 -13.13
C GLY A 215 6.74 -9.58 -13.23
N PRO A 216 6.43 -8.31 -13.55
CA PRO A 216 5.10 -7.79 -13.87
C PRO A 216 4.45 -8.51 -15.07
N PHE A 217 3.13 -8.54 -15.11
CA PHE A 217 2.36 -9.28 -16.12
C PHE A 217 1.69 -8.38 -17.14
N LEU A 218 1.26 -7.17 -16.77
CA LEU A 218 0.60 -6.28 -17.72
C LEU A 218 1.60 -5.84 -18.79
N GLU A 219 1.19 -5.88 -20.05
CA GLU A 219 1.96 -5.29 -21.16
C GLU A 219 1.67 -3.78 -21.32
N THR A 220 0.59 -3.31 -20.69
CA THR A 220 0.02 -1.97 -20.82
C THR A 220 0.48 -1.04 -19.70
N LYS A 221 0.73 0.22 -20.06
CA LYS A 221 0.93 1.37 -19.16
C LYS A 221 -0.20 2.38 -19.42
N TRP A 222 -1.46 1.96 -19.30
CA TRP A 222 -2.60 2.80 -19.72
C TRP A 222 -2.82 4.00 -18.79
N MET A 223 -3.68 4.94 -19.23
CA MET A 223 -4.01 6.14 -18.45
C MET A 223 -5.49 6.53 -18.58
N GLN A 224 -5.94 7.52 -17.81
CA GLN A 224 -7.34 7.96 -17.84
C GLN A 224 -7.64 9.14 -18.79
N ARG A 225 -6.61 9.74 -19.42
CA ARG A 225 -6.76 10.84 -20.39
C ARG A 225 -6.54 10.33 -21.82
N SER A 226 -6.39 11.23 -22.78
CA SER A 226 -6.36 10.89 -24.21
C SER A 226 -5.25 9.86 -24.52
N PRO A 227 -5.56 8.78 -25.24
CA PRO A 227 -6.78 8.57 -26.03
C PRO A 227 -7.98 7.97 -25.26
N PHE A 228 -7.77 7.40 -24.08
CA PHE A 228 -8.75 6.55 -23.39
C PHE A 228 -10.09 7.24 -23.03
N ASN A 229 -10.13 8.57 -22.98
CA ASN A 229 -11.35 9.33 -22.72
C ASN A 229 -11.96 10.04 -23.96
N ASP A 230 -11.34 9.96 -25.13
CA ASP A 230 -11.79 10.70 -26.32
C ASP A 230 -13.25 10.41 -26.71
N PHE A 231 -13.72 9.15 -26.59
CA PHE A 231 -15.11 8.74 -26.84
C PHE A 231 -16.14 9.26 -25.82
N LEU A 232 -15.70 9.92 -24.74
CA LEU A 232 -16.58 10.71 -23.87
C LEU A 232 -16.93 12.08 -24.46
N ASN A 233 -16.29 12.45 -25.58
CA ASN A 233 -16.46 13.72 -26.30
C ASN A 233 -16.19 14.96 -25.42
N ASN A 234 -15.35 14.81 -24.39
CA ASN A 234 -14.96 15.90 -23.48
C ASN A 234 -13.58 15.59 -22.84
N PRO A 235 -12.50 16.33 -23.19
CA PRO A 235 -11.16 16.04 -22.70
C PRO A 235 -11.00 16.28 -21.18
N ASP A 236 -11.83 17.13 -20.59
CA ASP A 236 -11.82 17.43 -19.15
C ASP A 236 -12.31 16.25 -18.31
N ILE A 237 -13.03 15.30 -18.90
CA ILE A 237 -13.63 14.16 -18.20
C ILE A 237 -12.72 12.93 -18.39
N PRO A 238 -12.06 12.40 -17.34
CA PRO A 238 -11.23 11.21 -17.46
C PRO A 238 -12.06 9.93 -17.63
N ALA A 239 -11.43 8.84 -18.08
CA ALA A 239 -12.05 7.51 -18.20
C ALA A 239 -12.39 6.86 -16.84
N GLY A 240 -11.67 7.23 -15.78
CA GLY A 240 -11.86 6.73 -14.41
C GLY A 240 -10.94 5.55 -14.05
N CYS A 241 -10.29 5.63 -12.88
CA CYS A 241 -9.33 4.64 -12.39
C CYS A 241 -9.89 3.20 -12.37
N VAL A 242 -11.10 3.02 -11.84
CA VAL A 242 -11.81 1.73 -11.80
C VAL A 242 -11.95 1.11 -13.20
N ALA A 243 -12.24 1.90 -14.23
CA ALA A 243 -12.34 1.41 -15.60
C ALA A 243 -10.98 1.06 -16.19
N ILE A 244 -9.95 1.90 -16.01
CA ILE A 244 -8.60 1.62 -16.54
C ILE A 244 -7.97 0.40 -15.87
N ALA A 245 -8.04 0.28 -14.54
CA ALA A 245 -7.53 -0.90 -13.83
C ALA A 245 -8.24 -2.19 -14.27
N THR A 246 -9.57 -2.14 -14.44
CA THR A 246 -10.33 -3.28 -14.98
C THR A 246 -9.93 -3.58 -16.43
N ALA A 247 -9.86 -2.57 -17.30
CA ALA A 247 -9.61 -2.72 -18.72
C ALA A 247 -8.21 -3.29 -19.01
N GLN A 248 -7.18 -2.91 -18.25
CA GLN A 248 -5.83 -3.50 -18.37
C GLN A 248 -5.84 -5.01 -18.04
N ILE A 249 -6.59 -5.43 -17.01
CA ILE A 249 -6.74 -6.86 -16.65
C ILE A 249 -7.51 -7.63 -17.74
N LEU A 250 -8.55 -7.03 -18.31
CA LEU A 250 -9.30 -7.62 -19.43
C LEU A 250 -8.41 -7.79 -20.66
N ALA A 251 -7.59 -6.79 -20.99
CA ALA A 251 -6.66 -6.83 -22.11
C ALA A 251 -5.50 -7.80 -21.91
N TYR A 252 -5.03 -7.99 -20.66
CA TYR A 252 -4.01 -9.00 -20.34
C TYR A 252 -4.51 -10.44 -20.50
N ASN A 253 -5.72 -10.74 -20.02
CA ASN A 253 -6.29 -12.08 -20.14
C ASN A 253 -6.95 -12.34 -21.51
N GLU A 254 -7.08 -11.31 -22.35
CA GLU A 254 -7.69 -11.34 -23.69
C GLU A 254 -9.13 -11.88 -23.74
N ILE A 255 -9.87 -11.72 -22.65
CA ILE A 255 -11.23 -12.24 -22.52
C ILE A 255 -12.25 -11.27 -23.11
N ALA A 256 -13.00 -11.74 -24.13
CA ALA A 256 -14.12 -11.04 -24.74
C ALA A 256 -15.45 -11.78 -24.45
N PRO A 257 -16.51 -11.10 -23.97
CA PRO A 257 -17.83 -11.71 -23.75
C PRO A 257 -18.65 -11.91 -25.04
N LYS A 258 -18.21 -11.30 -26.14
CA LYS A 258 -18.89 -11.22 -27.44
C LYS A 258 -17.84 -11.01 -28.54
N ASP A 259 -18.20 -11.23 -29.79
CA ASP A 259 -17.33 -10.99 -30.95
C ASP A 259 -16.90 -9.50 -31.11
N SER A 260 -17.70 -8.57 -30.59
CA SER A 260 -17.47 -7.12 -30.70
C SER A 260 -18.17 -6.31 -29.61
N PHE A 261 -17.73 -5.07 -29.44
CA PHE A 261 -18.34 -4.04 -28.58
C PHE A 261 -18.56 -2.75 -29.38
N ASP A 262 -19.76 -2.17 -29.33
CA ASP A 262 -20.10 -0.90 -30.01
C ASP A 262 -19.70 -0.82 -31.52
N GLY A 263 -19.71 -1.97 -32.21
CA GLY A 263 -19.29 -2.09 -33.62
C GLY A 263 -17.77 -2.25 -33.84
N HIS A 264 -16.98 -2.36 -32.78
CA HIS A 264 -15.53 -2.56 -32.78
C HIS A 264 -15.13 -3.99 -32.36
N PRO A 265 -14.12 -4.61 -32.98
CA PRO A 265 -13.59 -5.90 -32.56
C PRO A 265 -12.78 -5.77 -31.27
N TYR A 266 -12.68 -6.85 -30.49
CA TYR A 266 -11.72 -6.98 -29.39
C TYR A 266 -10.31 -7.27 -29.93
N ASP A 267 -9.73 -6.33 -30.66
CA ASP A 267 -8.34 -6.41 -31.17
C ASP A 267 -7.36 -6.05 -30.05
N TRP A 268 -7.03 -7.05 -29.23
CA TRP A 268 -6.17 -6.92 -28.07
C TRP A 268 -4.75 -6.48 -28.43
N ASP A 269 -4.16 -7.05 -29.47
CA ASP A 269 -2.80 -6.70 -29.90
C ASP A 269 -2.72 -5.23 -30.33
N LEU A 270 -3.68 -4.74 -31.11
CA LEU A 270 -3.75 -3.33 -31.49
C LEU A 270 -3.93 -2.43 -30.25
N MET A 271 -4.82 -2.80 -29.32
CA MET A 271 -5.03 -2.03 -28.09
C MET A 271 -3.78 -1.99 -27.19
N LYS A 272 -3.07 -3.12 -27.04
CA LYS A 272 -1.81 -3.22 -26.26
C LYS A 272 -0.66 -2.40 -26.87
N THR A 273 -0.76 -1.92 -28.13
CA THR A 273 0.23 -0.98 -28.67
C THR A 273 0.18 0.41 -28.03
N VAL A 274 -0.97 0.84 -27.50
CA VAL A 274 -1.15 2.17 -26.90
C VAL A 274 -0.54 2.19 -25.51
N TYR A 275 0.51 3.01 -25.31
CA TYR A 275 1.26 3.20 -24.05
C TYR A 275 1.58 1.88 -23.35
N ASN A 276 2.76 1.33 -23.63
CA ASN A 276 3.12 -0.02 -23.21
C ASN A 276 4.55 -0.05 -22.62
N TYR A 277 4.94 -1.16 -21.98
CA TYR A 277 6.26 -1.26 -21.32
C TYR A 277 7.46 -1.15 -22.28
N ARG A 278 7.29 -1.29 -23.60
CA ARG A 278 8.37 -1.10 -24.60
C ARG A 278 8.52 0.36 -25.01
N ASP A 279 7.43 1.14 -25.00
CA ASP A 279 7.44 2.58 -25.23
C ASP A 279 6.24 3.25 -24.52
N ILE A 280 6.55 3.92 -23.41
CA ILE A 280 5.63 4.69 -22.55
C ILE A 280 5.19 6.02 -23.17
N ASN A 281 5.79 6.43 -24.30
CA ASN A 281 5.44 7.65 -25.03
C ASN A 281 4.67 7.35 -26.33
N TYR A 282 4.72 6.10 -26.82
CA TYR A 282 4.01 5.69 -28.01
C TYR A 282 2.50 5.56 -27.77
N LYS A 283 1.73 6.48 -28.37
CA LYS A 283 0.27 6.54 -28.24
C LYS A 283 -0.49 5.50 -29.08
N GLY A 284 0.19 4.58 -29.76
CA GLY A 284 -0.42 3.71 -30.77
C GLY A 284 -0.80 4.45 -32.07
N SER A 285 -1.27 3.71 -33.07
CA SER A 285 -1.82 4.31 -34.30
C SER A 285 -3.15 5.04 -34.03
N PRO A 286 -3.65 5.90 -34.93
CA PRO A 286 -4.97 6.54 -34.79
C PRO A 286 -6.11 5.52 -34.60
N GLU A 287 -6.01 4.35 -35.22
CA GLU A 287 -6.96 3.24 -35.08
C GLU A 287 -6.88 2.62 -33.69
N ALA A 288 -5.67 2.39 -33.17
CA ALA A 288 -5.45 1.90 -31.81
C ALA A 288 -5.98 2.88 -30.75
N GLN A 289 -5.71 4.18 -30.92
CA GLN A 289 -6.21 5.26 -30.08
C GLN A 289 -7.74 5.28 -30.05
N LYS A 290 -8.37 5.22 -31.23
CA LYS A 290 -9.84 5.13 -31.36
C LYS A 290 -10.38 3.89 -30.62
N LEU A 291 -9.70 2.75 -30.75
CA LEU A 291 -10.15 1.47 -30.22
C LEU A 291 -10.06 1.42 -28.69
N VAL A 292 -8.93 1.81 -28.08
CA VAL A 292 -8.82 1.83 -26.60
C VAL A 292 -9.76 2.84 -25.96
N SER A 293 -10.11 3.91 -26.68
CA SER A 293 -11.09 4.90 -26.24
C SER A 293 -12.51 4.34 -26.21
N ALA A 294 -12.91 3.66 -27.29
CA ALA A 294 -14.17 2.93 -27.36
C ALA A 294 -14.23 1.82 -26.28
N PHE A 295 -13.14 1.08 -26.08
CA PHE A 295 -13.05 -0.01 -25.09
C PHE A 295 -13.13 0.52 -23.65
N SER A 296 -12.42 1.60 -23.32
CA SER A 296 -12.51 2.25 -22.01
C SER A 296 -13.94 2.70 -21.69
N LYS A 297 -14.65 3.23 -22.69
CA LYS A 297 -16.07 3.60 -22.57
C LYS A 297 -16.98 2.39 -22.40
N GLU A 298 -16.74 1.28 -23.13
CA GLU A 298 -17.44 0.00 -22.97
C GLU A 298 -17.29 -0.55 -21.54
N VAL A 299 -16.05 -0.65 -21.05
CA VAL A 299 -15.75 -1.07 -19.67
C VAL A 299 -16.40 -0.14 -18.65
N GLY A 300 -16.51 1.15 -18.94
CA GLY A 300 -17.15 2.12 -18.07
C GLY A 300 -18.70 2.14 -18.07
N LYS A 301 -19.37 1.41 -18.96
CA LYS A 301 -20.86 1.38 -19.07
C LYS A 301 -21.55 0.95 -17.76
N ARG A 302 -22.85 1.27 -17.63
CA ARG A 302 -23.66 1.06 -16.41
C ARG A 302 -23.73 -0.41 -15.98
N GLU A 303 -23.82 -1.29 -16.95
CA GLU A 303 -23.81 -2.75 -16.83
C GLU A 303 -22.44 -3.27 -16.37
N ASN A 304 -21.35 -2.64 -16.83
CA ASN A 304 -19.96 -2.94 -16.48
C ASN A 304 -19.53 -2.09 -15.27
N CYS A 305 -18.43 -1.33 -15.31
CA CYS A 305 -17.88 -0.65 -14.13
C CYS A 305 -18.80 0.45 -13.55
N ARG A 306 -19.81 0.92 -14.32
CA ARG A 306 -20.75 1.99 -13.94
C ARG A 306 -20.01 3.26 -13.51
N ILE A 307 -19.14 3.75 -14.39
CA ILE A 307 -18.40 4.98 -14.14
C ILE A 307 -19.35 6.18 -14.19
N ARG A 308 -19.26 7.02 -13.16
CA ARG A 308 -19.88 8.33 -13.08
C ARG A 308 -18.88 9.35 -13.61
N TYR A 309 -19.02 9.67 -14.89
CA TYR A 309 -18.14 10.58 -15.62
C TYR A 309 -18.31 12.04 -15.19
N ARG A 310 -17.26 12.69 -14.65
CA ARG A 310 -17.29 14.10 -14.21
C ARG A 310 -15.93 14.79 -14.44
N LYS A 311 -15.95 16.12 -14.65
CA LYS A 311 -14.72 16.91 -14.94
C LYS A 311 -13.67 16.89 -13.82
N LYS A 312 -14.11 16.87 -12.55
CA LYS A 312 -13.21 16.86 -11.38
C LYS A 312 -12.62 15.48 -11.06
N GLY A 313 -12.99 14.44 -11.81
CA GLY A 313 -12.65 13.05 -11.53
C GLY A 313 -13.84 12.15 -11.88
N SER A 314 -13.59 11.06 -12.59
CA SER A 314 -14.61 10.07 -12.95
C SER A 314 -14.44 8.85 -12.07
N TYR A 315 -15.51 8.39 -11.43
CA TYR A 315 -15.44 7.37 -10.37
C TYR A 315 -16.36 6.19 -10.59
N GLY A 316 -15.99 5.06 -10.00
CA GLY A 316 -16.84 3.89 -9.82
C GLY A 316 -16.64 3.32 -8.40
N TYR A 317 -17.31 2.22 -8.10
CA TYR A 317 -16.99 1.38 -6.94
C TYR A 317 -16.47 0.03 -7.46
N ASP A 318 -15.75 -0.74 -6.64
CA ASP A 318 -15.19 -2.03 -7.09
C ASP A 318 -16.25 -3.10 -7.32
N ASP A 319 -17.48 -2.93 -6.81
CA ASP A 319 -18.60 -3.78 -7.26
C ASP A 319 -18.94 -3.55 -8.74
N GLY A 320 -18.50 -2.43 -9.31
CA GLY A 320 -18.35 -2.21 -10.75
C GLY A 320 -17.33 -3.17 -11.37
N ALA A 321 -16.06 -3.10 -10.97
CA ALA A 321 -15.01 -3.99 -11.48
C ALA A 321 -15.38 -5.49 -11.31
N LYS A 322 -15.86 -5.89 -10.13
CA LYS A 322 -16.35 -7.24 -9.81
C LYS A 322 -17.47 -7.69 -10.74
N ARG A 323 -18.41 -6.78 -11.08
CA ARG A 323 -19.49 -7.05 -12.02
C ARG A 323 -18.97 -7.15 -13.44
N THR A 324 -18.05 -6.27 -13.87
CA THR A 324 -17.42 -6.34 -15.18
C THR A 324 -16.70 -7.66 -15.39
N PHE A 325 -15.87 -8.13 -14.46
CA PHE A 325 -15.23 -9.45 -14.57
C PHE A 325 -16.27 -10.57 -14.73
N LYS A 326 -17.36 -10.56 -13.96
CA LYS A 326 -18.46 -11.54 -14.12
C LYS A 326 -19.15 -11.43 -15.49
N ASN A 327 -19.44 -10.23 -15.97
CA ASN A 327 -20.05 -10.00 -17.30
C ASN A 327 -19.12 -10.47 -18.42
N TYR A 328 -17.80 -10.33 -18.23
CA TYR A 328 -16.78 -10.79 -19.15
C TYR A 328 -16.51 -12.31 -19.04
N GLY A 329 -17.19 -13.04 -18.14
CA GLY A 329 -17.13 -14.51 -18.06
C GLY A 329 -16.12 -15.07 -17.04
N TYR A 330 -15.45 -14.21 -16.28
CA TYR A 330 -14.52 -14.65 -15.24
C TYR A 330 -15.24 -15.44 -14.13
N LYS A 331 -14.59 -16.51 -13.67
CA LYS A 331 -15.12 -17.45 -12.67
C LYS A 331 -14.60 -17.10 -11.27
N ASN A 332 -15.36 -17.47 -10.24
CA ASN A 332 -14.98 -17.31 -8.82
C ASN A 332 -14.58 -15.88 -8.41
N VAL A 333 -15.17 -14.85 -9.03
CA VAL A 333 -14.82 -13.45 -8.77
C VAL A 333 -15.17 -13.02 -7.35
N HIS A 334 -14.15 -12.92 -6.49
CA HIS A 334 -14.26 -12.60 -5.07
C HIS A 334 -13.66 -11.23 -4.78
N LYS A 335 -14.39 -10.39 -4.01
CA LYS A 335 -13.93 -9.07 -3.54
C LYS A 335 -13.71 -9.14 -2.04
N TYR A 336 -12.48 -8.95 -1.59
CA TYR A 336 -12.14 -8.83 -0.17
C TYR A 336 -12.45 -7.42 0.35
N ILE A 337 -12.53 -7.26 1.66
CA ILE A 337 -12.94 -6.00 2.33
C ILE A 337 -11.84 -5.36 3.19
N ASN A 338 -10.62 -5.87 3.08
CA ASN A 338 -9.43 -5.42 3.81
C ASN A 338 -8.17 -5.87 3.04
N PHE A 339 -6.98 -5.60 3.57
CA PHE A 339 -5.69 -6.10 3.05
C PHE A 339 -4.82 -6.70 4.16
N ASN A 340 -5.44 -7.35 5.15
CA ASN A 340 -4.73 -8.02 6.23
C ASN A 340 -3.91 -9.22 5.71
N LYS A 341 -3.08 -9.82 6.58
CA LYS A 341 -2.26 -11.01 6.27
C LYS A 341 -2.95 -12.07 5.42
N ARG A 342 -4.17 -12.50 5.79
CA ARG A 342 -4.93 -13.53 5.05
C ARG A 342 -5.27 -13.06 3.65
N THR A 343 -5.70 -11.80 3.48
CA THR A 343 -6.01 -11.27 2.15
C THR A 343 -4.76 -11.08 1.29
N LYS A 344 -3.63 -10.65 1.87
CA LYS A 344 -2.33 -10.60 1.17
C LYS A 344 -1.90 -11.97 0.65
N GLU A 345 -2.09 -13.03 1.43
CA GLU A 345 -1.84 -14.41 0.99
C GLU A 345 -2.71 -14.80 -0.22
N GLN A 346 -3.97 -14.36 -0.29
CA GLN A 346 -4.83 -14.59 -1.46
C GLN A 346 -4.35 -13.83 -2.71
N VAL A 347 -3.87 -12.59 -2.53
CA VAL A 347 -3.25 -11.81 -3.62
C VAL A 347 -1.95 -12.46 -4.09
N ILE A 348 -1.06 -12.86 -3.19
CA ILE A 348 0.17 -13.61 -3.51
C ILE A 348 -0.15 -14.90 -4.28
N ASN A 349 -1.12 -15.68 -3.81
CA ASN A 349 -1.56 -16.90 -4.49
C ASN A 349 -2.19 -16.63 -5.86
N GLN A 350 -2.81 -15.47 -6.08
CA GLN A 350 -3.30 -15.05 -7.39
C GLN A 350 -2.15 -14.69 -8.34
N ILE A 351 -1.20 -13.86 -7.90
CA ILE A 351 -0.03 -13.45 -8.70
C ILE A 351 0.83 -14.66 -9.06
N ASN A 352 1.05 -15.60 -8.13
CA ASN A 352 1.76 -16.85 -8.40
C ASN A 352 1.07 -17.77 -9.43
N ARG A 353 -0.21 -17.51 -9.77
CA ARG A 353 -0.96 -18.22 -10.81
C ARG A 353 -0.96 -17.50 -12.16
N GLY A 354 -0.20 -16.40 -12.32
CA GLY A 354 -0.18 -15.63 -13.57
C GLY A 354 -1.38 -14.71 -13.77
N LEU A 355 -2.10 -14.33 -12.70
CA LEU A 355 -3.33 -13.55 -12.80
C LEU A 355 -3.19 -12.22 -12.03
N PRO A 356 -3.21 -11.06 -12.69
CA PRO A 356 -3.15 -9.74 -12.03
C PRO A 356 -4.39 -9.45 -11.17
N VAL A 357 -4.19 -8.76 -10.04
CA VAL A 357 -5.22 -8.45 -9.05
C VAL A 357 -5.63 -6.98 -9.17
N TYR A 358 -6.92 -6.72 -9.37
CA TYR A 358 -7.47 -5.37 -9.19
C TYR A 358 -7.43 -5.00 -7.70
N ILE A 359 -6.97 -3.79 -7.37
CA ILE A 359 -7.10 -3.20 -6.04
C ILE A 359 -7.84 -1.87 -6.16
N GLY A 360 -8.85 -1.66 -5.32
CA GLY A 360 -9.33 -0.32 -4.99
C GLY A 360 -9.02 0.00 -3.53
N ALA A 361 -8.78 1.28 -3.24
CA ALA A 361 -8.72 1.77 -1.86
C ALA A 361 -9.30 3.18 -1.76
N TRP A 362 -9.94 3.49 -0.64
CA TRP A 362 -10.47 4.83 -0.35
C TRP A 362 -10.43 5.13 1.16
N ASP A 363 -10.46 6.41 1.52
CA ASP A 363 -10.58 6.87 2.89
C ASP A 363 -12.05 7.09 3.31
N ALA A 364 -12.32 7.55 4.53
CA ALA A 364 -13.69 7.80 5.01
C ALA A 364 -14.46 8.91 4.25
N ARG A 365 -13.78 9.70 3.42
CA ARG A 365 -14.38 10.72 2.55
C ARG A 365 -14.75 10.16 1.18
N PHE A 366 -14.54 8.86 0.95
CA PHE A 366 -14.60 8.21 -0.37
C PHE A 366 -13.58 8.77 -1.38
N ASN A 367 -12.59 9.52 -0.93
CA ASN A 367 -11.46 9.85 -1.77
C ASN A 367 -10.57 8.60 -1.88
N GLY A 368 -10.02 8.31 -3.05
CA GLY A 368 -9.29 7.06 -3.22
C GLY A 368 -8.71 6.87 -4.60
N HIS A 369 -8.32 5.62 -4.89
CA HIS A 369 -7.76 5.24 -6.17
C HIS A 369 -8.01 3.75 -6.49
N SER A 370 -7.77 3.33 -7.74
CA SER A 370 -7.89 1.93 -8.17
C SER A 370 -6.83 1.58 -9.20
N TRP A 371 -6.07 0.53 -8.92
CA TRP A 371 -4.86 0.12 -9.64
C TRP A 371 -4.81 -1.40 -9.81
N VAL A 372 -3.75 -1.89 -10.44
CA VAL A 372 -3.51 -3.33 -10.59
C VAL A 372 -2.22 -3.71 -9.86
N ILE A 373 -2.28 -4.76 -9.05
CA ILE A 373 -1.07 -5.50 -8.65
C ILE A 373 -0.87 -6.61 -9.69
N ASP A 374 0.26 -6.60 -10.38
CA ASP A 374 0.56 -7.53 -11.47
C ASP A 374 1.92 -8.21 -11.33
N GLY A 375 2.59 -8.05 -10.20
CA GLY A 375 3.84 -8.75 -9.89
C GLY A 375 4.12 -8.83 -8.40
N LEU A 376 5.07 -9.70 -8.05
CA LEU A 376 5.53 -9.98 -6.70
C LEU A 376 7.04 -10.23 -6.71
N PHE A 377 7.76 -9.47 -5.91
CA PHE A 377 9.16 -9.70 -5.59
C PHE A 377 9.29 -10.11 -4.12
N VAL A 378 10.05 -11.17 -3.85
CA VAL A 378 10.31 -11.71 -2.52
C VAL A 378 11.80 -11.92 -2.33
N ARG A 379 12.36 -11.40 -1.25
CA ARG A 379 13.71 -11.72 -0.79
C ARG A 379 13.72 -12.02 0.70
N ASN A 380 14.63 -12.89 1.11
CA ASN A 380 15.00 -13.06 2.50
C ASN A 380 16.09 -12.04 2.85
N ILE A 381 15.99 -11.44 4.03
CA ILE A 381 16.99 -10.55 4.62
C ILE A 381 17.57 -11.25 5.84
N TYR A 382 18.89 -11.30 5.95
CA TYR A 382 19.62 -11.93 7.04
C TYR A 382 20.49 -10.88 7.75
N TYR A 383 20.73 -11.04 9.04
CA TYR A 383 21.80 -10.32 9.74
C TYR A 383 23.14 -10.89 9.27
N ALA A 384 24.05 -10.06 8.77
CA ALA A 384 25.32 -10.56 8.23
C ALA A 384 26.29 -11.04 9.32
N SER A 385 26.17 -10.52 10.55
CA SER A 385 26.98 -10.94 11.71
C SER A 385 26.64 -12.38 12.15
N THR A 386 25.36 -12.73 12.19
CA THR A 386 24.88 -14.01 12.76
C THR A 386 24.39 -15.02 11.72
N GLY A 387 24.11 -14.58 10.49
CA GLY A 387 23.41 -15.38 9.48
C GLY A 387 21.94 -15.70 9.82
N LYS A 388 21.39 -15.18 10.92
CA LYS A 388 19.97 -15.35 11.29
C LYS A 388 19.09 -14.64 10.27
N LEU A 389 17.99 -15.28 9.86
CA LEU A 389 16.95 -14.65 9.03
C LEU A 389 16.30 -13.52 9.84
N LYS A 390 16.47 -12.27 9.41
CA LYS A 390 15.75 -11.11 9.94
C LYS A 390 14.28 -11.19 9.54
N GLU A 391 14.03 -11.29 8.24
CA GLU A 391 12.68 -11.27 7.68
C GLU A 391 12.63 -11.79 6.24
N GLN A 392 11.41 -11.98 5.74
CA GLN A 392 11.14 -12.18 4.31
C GLN A 392 10.35 -10.99 3.76
N GLN A 393 11.08 -10.02 3.18
CA GLN A 393 10.50 -8.85 2.54
C GLN A 393 9.70 -9.28 1.30
N LYS A 394 8.48 -8.74 1.17
CA LYS A 394 7.62 -8.90 0.00
C LYS A 394 7.24 -7.54 -0.55
N MET A 395 7.42 -7.35 -1.86
CA MET A 395 7.04 -6.14 -2.57
C MET A 395 6.11 -6.48 -3.73
N PHE A 396 4.99 -5.78 -3.82
CA PHE A 396 4.05 -5.91 -4.94
C PHE A 396 4.45 -4.95 -6.05
N HIS A 397 4.47 -5.43 -7.29
CA HIS A 397 4.52 -4.54 -8.45
C HIS A 397 3.13 -3.95 -8.66
N CYS A 398 3.04 -2.62 -8.76
CA CYS A 398 1.81 -1.86 -8.94
C CYS A 398 1.83 -1.11 -10.28
N ASN A 399 0.72 -1.19 -11.01
CA ASN A 399 0.40 -0.36 -12.17
C ASN A 399 -0.77 0.57 -11.82
N TRP A 400 -0.49 1.86 -11.69
CA TRP A 400 -1.44 2.88 -11.21
C TRP A 400 -2.38 3.45 -12.30
N GLY A 401 -2.23 3.01 -13.56
CA GLY A 401 -3.03 3.57 -14.64
C GLY A 401 -2.78 5.08 -14.86
N TRP A 402 -1.52 5.52 -14.73
CA TRP A 402 -1.09 6.92 -14.92
C TRP A 402 0.02 7.07 -15.97
N ASN A 403 -0.04 6.29 -17.06
CA ASN A 403 1.02 6.21 -18.06
C ASN A 403 2.39 5.93 -17.43
N GLY A 404 2.47 4.84 -16.66
CA GLY A 404 3.65 4.36 -15.95
C GLY A 404 4.21 5.26 -14.84
N THR A 405 3.70 6.49 -14.63
CA THR A 405 4.17 7.32 -13.51
C THR A 405 3.93 6.59 -12.18
N SER A 406 4.98 6.45 -11.37
CA SER A 406 4.95 5.74 -10.08
C SER A 406 4.73 4.23 -10.18
N ASP A 407 4.62 3.63 -11.37
CA ASP A 407 4.55 2.16 -11.46
C ASP A 407 5.86 1.56 -10.94
N GLY A 408 5.80 0.39 -10.31
CA GLY A 408 6.98 -0.28 -9.75
C GLY A 408 6.69 -1.07 -8.48
N TYR A 409 7.75 -1.35 -7.72
CA TYR A 409 7.68 -2.23 -6.55
C TYR A 409 7.45 -1.44 -5.25
N TYR A 410 6.40 -1.81 -4.52
CA TYR A 410 6.00 -1.23 -3.23
C TYR A 410 6.02 -2.30 -2.14
N ILE A 411 6.56 -1.99 -0.96
CA ILE A 411 6.52 -2.93 0.16
C ILE A 411 5.07 -3.19 0.61
N GLN A 412 4.72 -4.47 0.83
CA GLN A 412 3.35 -4.87 1.18
C GLN A 412 2.81 -4.26 2.49
N GLY A 413 3.67 -3.64 3.30
CA GLY A 413 3.31 -2.97 4.55
C GLY A 413 2.58 -1.65 4.34
N ILE A 414 2.85 -0.93 3.25
CA ILE A 414 2.15 0.33 2.89
C ILE A 414 0.64 0.11 2.78
N PHE A 415 0.25 -1.08 2.35
CA PHE A 415 -1.15 -1.44 2.12
C PHE A 415 -1.79 -2.17 3.30
N ASP A 416 -1.12 -2.35 4.44
CA ASP A 416 -1.68 -3.18 5.52
C ASP A 416 -2.91 -2.56 6.19
N THR A 417 -3.83 -3.45 6.58
CA THR A 417 -5.03 -3.11 7.33
C THR A 417 -5.25 -4.08 8.49
N SER A 418 -4.21 -4.76 8.96
CA SER A 418 -4.31 -5.69 10.10
C SER A 418 -4.50 -4.99 11.44
N GLU A 419 -4.05 -3.74 11.57
CA GLU A 419 -4.14 -2.95 12.81
C GLU A 419 -5.52 -2.29 12.99
N ARG A 420 -6.58 -3.10 12.86
CA ARG A 420 -7.85 -2.77 13.48
C ARG A 420 -7.68 -2.91 15.00
N ILE A 421 -7.55 -1.78 15.68
CA ILE A 421 -8.07 -1.60 17.03
C ILE A 421 -9.58 -1.34 16.80
N ASP A 422 -10.50 -2.31 16.79
CA ASP A 422 -10.75 -3.38 17.77
C ASP A 422 -11.26 -4.70 17.15
N GLU A 423 -11.26 -5.76 17.98
CA GLU A 423 -11.89 -7.06 17.71
C GLU A 423 -13.35 -7.09 18.19
N ASP A 424 -14.30 -6.69 17.34
CA ASP A 424 -15.72 -7.08 17.54
C ASP A 424 -16.40 -7.41 16.21
N GLU A 425 -17.19 -8.49 16.19
CA GLU A 425 -17.74 -9.10 14.96
C GLU A 425 -18.89 -8.31 14.31
N ILE A 426 -19.35 -7.22 14.92
CA ILE A 426 -20.51 -6.43 14.48
C ILE A 426 -20.19 -4.92 14.52
N ASP A 427 -19.52 -4.46 13.47
CA ASP A 427 -19.54 -3.10 12.89
C ASP A 427 -19.83 -1.91 13.85
N THR A 428 -18.90 -1.59 14.75
CA THR A 428 -18.88 -0.28 15.46
C THR A 428 -17.46 0.22 15.74
N ALA A 429 -17.26 1.53 15.52
CA ALA A 429 -16.18 2.40 16.01
C ALA A 429 -14.70 2.02 15.71
N PRO A 430 -13.96 2.87 14.97
CA PRO A 430 -12.50 2.93 15.09
C PRO A 430 -12.07 3.49 16.44
N SER A 431 -10.92 3.06 16.97
CA SER A 431 -10.32 3.58 18.21
C SER A 431 -10.16 5.11 18.26
N ASP A 432 -10.17 5.70 19.46
CA ASP A 432 -10.12 7.15 19.73
C ASP A 432 -8.96 7.93 19.05
N ASN A 433 -7.88 7.28 18.60
CA ASN A 433 -6.73 7.90 17.91
C ASN A 433 -6.76 7.77 16.37
N TYR A 434 -7.87 7.31 15.79
CA TYR A 434 -7.97 7.02 14.36
C TYR A 434 -8.16 8.29 13.50
N ASN A 435 -7.23 8.56 12.57
CA ASN A 435 -7.47 9.52 11.48
C ASN A 435 -8.26 8.83 10.34
N PRO A 436 -9.49 9.27 10.02
CA PRO A 436 -10.32 8.69 8.95
C PRO A 436 -9.78 8.80 7.53
N GLY A 437 -8.77 9.64 7.31
CA GLY A 437 -8.05 9.86 6.07
C GLY A 437 -6.96 8.83 5.80
N ASN A 438 -6.48 8.16 6.85
CA ASN A 438 -5.40 7.20 6.72
C ASN A 438 -5.87 5.97 5.94
N TYR A 439 -5.05 5.54 4.98
CA TYR A 439 -5.28 4.38 4.14
C TYR A 439 -4.95 3.06 4.87
N VAL A 440 -5.65 2.79 5.98
CA VAL A 440 -5.39 1.67 6.92
C VAL A 440 -6.55 0.69 7.07
N TRP A 441 -7.68 0.89 6.39
CA TRP A 441 -8.92 0.13 6.66
C TRP A 441 -9.76 -0.26 5.43
N HIS A 442 -9.65 0.51 4.34
CA HIS A 442 -10.55 0.40 3.19
C HIS A 442 -9.78 0.03 1.92
N TYR A 443 -9.45 -1.25 1.81
CA TYR A 443 -8.93 -1.88 0.60
C TYR A 443 -9.93 -2.90 0.06
N ARG A 444 -9.98 -3.04 -1.27
CA ARG A 444 -10.95 -3.84 -2.01
C ARG A 444 -10.28 -4.68 -3.11
N PRO A 445 -9.38 -5.63 -2.77
CA PRO A 445 -8.81 -6.55 -3.75
C PRO A 445 -9.88 -7.41 -4.40
N ILE A 446 -9.82 -7.56 -5.72
CA ILE A 446 -10.66 -8.50 -6.46
C ILE A 446 -9.79 -9.59 -7.07
N THR A 447 -10.11 -10.83 -6.72
CA THR A 447 -9.49 -12.03 -7.26
C THR A 447 -10.47 -12.86 -8.09
N TYR A 448 -9.94 -13.64 -9.02
CA TYR A 448 -10.72 -14.44 -9.96
C TYR A 448 -10.01 -15.74 -10.41
N SER A 449 -10.66 -16.43 -11.35
CA SER A 449 -10.16 -17.54 -12.16
C SER A 449 -10.75 -17.44 -13.56
N LEU A 450 -10.08 -18.04 -14.55
CA LEU A 450 -10.49 -17.98 -15.96
C LEU A 450 -11.48 -19.09 -16.31
#